data_AF-A0A173V9N7-F1
#
_entry.id   AF-A0A173V9N7-F1
#
_cell.length_a   1.000
_cell.length_b   1.000
_cell.length_c   1.000
_cell.angle_alpha   90.00
_cell.angle_beta   90.00
_cell.angle_gamma   90.00
#
_symmetry.space_group_name_H-M   'P 1'
#
loop_
_entity.id
_entity.type
_entity.pdbx_description
1 polymer ?
#
loop_
_entity_poly.entity_id
_entity_poly.type
_entity_poly.pdbx_seq_one_letter_code
_entity_poly.pdbx_strand_id
1 'polypeptide(L)'
;MGILILFGILNILGVKKAGIVQTILAALLGISVVTLTIAALVSSKTSFANMAPWWGFHKSDAIAAWTNGTYTSIDEFANSGTVGAVSAVLATFVIAPWAYVGFDTIPQAAEEFKFSYKKVS
;
A
#
# COMPACT_ATOMS: atom_id res chain seq x y z
N MET A 1 3.36 21.09 3.43
CA MET A 1 3.39 21.49 4.85
C MET A 1 2.00 21.61 5.51
N GLY A 2 0.97 22.16 4.86
CA GLY A 2 -0.33 22.41 5.52
C GLY A 2 -0.99 21.20 6.18
N ILE A 3 -0.90 20.01 5.56
CA ILE A 3 -1.46 18.77 6.13
C ILE A 3 -0.76 18.35 7.43
N LEU A 4 0.55 18.58 7.55
CA LEU A 4 1.32 18.24 8.75
C LEU A 4 0.96 19.16 9.91
N ILE A 5 0.74 20.45 9.63
CA ILE A 5 0.30 21.44 10.63
C ILE A 5 -1.11 21.10 11.12
N LEU A 6 -2.02 20.73 10.21
CA LEU A 6 -3.37 20.29 10.54
C LEU A 6 -3.35 19.06 11.46
N PHE A 7 -2.62 18.01 11.10
CA PHE A 7 -2.49 16.81 11.93
C PHE A 7 -1.82 17.10 13.28
N GLY A 8 -0.82 17.99 13.31
CA GLY A 8 -0.19 18.44 14.56
C GLY A 8 -1.18 19.12 15.50
N ILE A 9 -2.01 20.04 14.99
CA ILE A 9 -3.05 20.71 15.78
C ILE A 9 -4.11 19.72 16.26
N LEU A 10 -4.55 18.80 15.39
CA LEU A 10 -5.56 17.78 15.73
C LEU A 10 -5.07 16.80 16.81
N ASN A 11 -3.78 16.44 16.78
CA ASN A 11 -3.17 15.59 17.82
C ASN A 11 -3.08 16.29 19.19
N ILE A 12 -2.97 17.62 19.21
CA ILE A 12 -2.91 18.42 20.45
C ILE A 12 -4.32 18.72 21.01
N LEU A 13 -5.30 19.01 20.15
CA LEU A 13 -6.63 19.48 20.58
C LEU A 13 -7.54 18.41 21.19
N GLY A 14 -7.26 17.11 20.99
CA GLY A 14 -8.01 16.08 21.72
C GLY A 14 -7.88 14.66 21.21
N VAL A 15 -7.15 13.84 21.99
CA VAL A 15 -6.97 12.40 21.77
C VAL A 15 -8.29 11.61 21.63
N LYS A 16 -9.37 12.05 22.30
CA LYS A 16 -10.67 11.37 22.24
C LYS A 16 -11.34 11.45 20.86
N LYS A 17 -11.18 12.58 20.15
CA LYS A 17 -11.70 12.76 18.79
C LYS A 17 -10.81 12.08 17.77
N ALA A 18 -9.48 12.16 17.96
CA ALA A 18 -8.51 11.46 17.12
C ALA A 18 -8.70 9.93 17.13
N GLY A 19 -8.93 9.33 18.31
CA GLY A 19 -9.15 7.88 18.42
C GLY A 19 -10.39 7.38 17.66
N ILE A 20 -11.49 8.14 17.65
CA ILE A 20 -12.68 7.78 16.85
C ILE A 20 -12.38 7.84 15.35
N VAL A 21 -11.69 8.89 14.91
CA VAL A 21 -11.30 9.05 13.50
C VAL A 21 -10.38 7.92 13.06
N GLN A 22 -9.40 7.54 13.89
CA GLN A 22 -8.48 6.44 13.61
C GLN A 22 -9.21 5.09 13.47
N THR A 23 -10.16 4.80 14.36
CA THR A 23 -10.98 3.57 14.26
C THR A 23 -11.82 3.53 12.99
N ILE A 24 -12.43 4.65 12.59
CA ILE A 24 -13.21 4.72 11.35
C ILE A 24 -12.32 4.49 10.13
N LEU A 25 -11.15 5.13 10.07
CA LEU A 25 -10.20 4.97 8.96
C LEU A 25 -9.68 3.54 8.87
N ALA A 26 -9.34 2.92 10.01
CA ALA A 26 -8.90 1.52 10.05
C ALA A 26 -10.00 0.55 9.56
N ALA A 27 -11.24 0.75 10.00
CA ALA A 27 -12.37 -0.06 9.54
C ALA A 27 -12.62 0.10 8.03
N LEU A 28 -12.59 1.33 7.51
CA LEU A 28 -12.76 1.60 6.08
C LEU A 28 -11.64 0.97 5.24
N LEU A 29 -10.40 0.99 5.73
CA LEU A 29 -9.27 0.34 5.07
C LEU A 29 -9.44 -1.18 5.05
N GLY A 30 -9.89 -1.80 6.13
CA GLY A 30 -10.20 -3.23 6.16
C GLY A 30 -11.31 -3.61 5.17
N ILE A 31 -12.39 -2.83 5.13
CA ILE A 31 -13.51 -3.06 4.21
C ILE A 31 -13.06 -2.92 2.75
N SER A 32 -12.29 -1.90 2.41
CA SER A 32 -11.86 -1.66 1.02
C SER A 32 -11.02 -2.81 0.47
N VAL A 33 -10.10 -3.34 1.27
CA VAL A 33 -9.26 -4.50 0.89
C VAL A 33 -10.13 -5.72 0.61
N VAL A 34 -11.10 -6.01 1.48
CA VAL A 34 -12.02 -7.15 1.30
C VAL A 34 -12.88 -6.97 0.05
N THR A 35 -13.47 -5.79 -0.14
CA THR A 35 -14.31 -5.51 -1.31
C THR A 35 -13.53 -5.63 -2.62
N LEU A 36 -12.31 -5.10 -2.69
CA LEU A 36 -11.46 -5.22 -3.89
C LEU A 36 -11.06 -6.67 -4.17
N THR A 37 -10.78 -7.46 -3.12
CA THR A 37 -10.44 -8.88 -3.27
C THR A 37 -11.61 -9.66 -3.88
N ILE A 38 -12.82 -9.45 -3.38
CA ILE A 38 -14.02 -10.09 -3.93
C ILE A 38 -14.28 -9.62 -5.37
N ALA A 39 -14.15 -8.32 -5.64
CA ALA A 39 -14.33 -7.77 -6.98
C ALA A 39 -13.33 -8.37 -7.99
N ALA A 40 -12.07 -8.57 -7.58
CA ALA A 40 -11.06 -9.22 -8.42
C ALA A 40 -11.41 -10.68 -8.74
N LEU A 41 -11.96 -11.43 -7.77
CA LEU A 41 -12.34 -12.84 -7.97
C LEU A 41 -13.58 -13.03 -8.86
N VAL A 42 -14.54 -12.11 -8.81
CA VAL A 42 -15.79 -12.19 -9.58
C VAL A 42 -15.67 -11.52 -10.97
N SER A 43 -14.68 -10.65 -11.16
CA SER A 43 -14.52 -9.89 -12.40
C SER A 43 -14.09 -10.78 -13.58
N SER A 44 -14.88 -10.77 -14.65
CA SER A 44 -14.57 -11.43 -15.93
C SER A 44 -13.41 -10.78 -16.69
N LYS A 45 -12.93 -9.61 -16.24
CA LYS A 45 -11.75 -8.93 -16.80
C LYS A 45 -10.45 -9.33 -16.08
N THR A 46 -10.52 -10.12 -15.02
CA THR A 46 -9.34 -10.60 -14.31
C THR A 46 -8.63 -11.65 -15.17
N SER A 47 -7.55 -11.24 -15.82
CA SER A 47 -6.67 -12.10 -16.61
C SER A 47 -5.24 -11.89 -16.18
N PHE A 48 -4.47 -12.99 -16.13
CA PHE A 48 -3.02 -12.95 -15.90
C PHE A 48 -2.26 -12.14 -16.95
N ALA A 49 -2.87 -11.91 -18.13
CA ALA A 49 -2.30 -11.02 -19.14
C ALA A 49 -2.20 -9.56 -18.65
N ASN A 50 -3.09 -9.12 -17.76
CA ASN A 50 -3.04 -7.75 -17.20
C ASN A 50 -1.89 -7.55 -16.21
N MET A 51 -1.21 -8.62 -15.79
CA MET A 51 -0.03 -8.54 -14.94
C MET A 51 1.25 -8.27 -15.75
N ALA A 52 1.19 -8.36 -17.09
CA ALA A 52 2.30 -7.99 -17.94
C ALA A 52 2.52 -6.46 -17.92
N PRO A 53 3.78 -5.99 -17.80
CA PRO A 53 5.01 -6.78 -17.70
C PRO A 53 5.31 -7.25 -16.26
N TRP A 54 5.63 -8.55 -16.10
CA TRP A 54 5.73 -9.21 -14.79
C TRP A 54 6.86 -8.69 -13.90
N TRP A 55 7.91 -8.14 -14.51
CA TRP A 55 9.08 -7.59 -13.80
C TRP A 55 9.11 -6.06 -13.81
N GLY A 56 7.99 -5.42 -14.19
CA GLY A 56 7.90 -3.98 -14.36
C GLY A 56 8.55 -3.49 -15.66
N PHE A 57 8.64 -2.17 -15.79
CA PHE A 57 9.15 -1.49 -16.98
C PHE A 57 9.89 -0.21 -16.62
N HIS A 58 10.74 0.25 -17.54
CA HIS A 58 11.47 1.51 -17.40
C HIS A 58 10.54 2.70 -17.57
N LYS A 59 10.00 3.19 -16.44
CA LYS A 59 9.01 4.28 -16.43
C LYS A 59 9.51 5.58 -17.05
N SER A 60 10.77 5.95 -16.84
CA SER A 60 11.37 7.17 -17.43
C SER A 60 11.33 7.14 -18.96
N ASP A 61 11.70 5.99 -19.52
CA ASP A 61 11.93 5.83 -20.96
C ASP A 61 10.59 5.65 -21.67
N ALA A 62 9.65 4.95 -21.04
CA ALA A 62 8.26 4.85 -21.49
C ALA A 62 7.58 6.24 -21.53
N ILE A 63 7.81 7.09 -20.53
CA ILE A 63 7.28 8.47 -20.50
C ILE A 63 7.93 9.32 -21.59
N ALA A 64 9.26 9.21 -21.78
CA ALA A 64 9.95 9.93 -22.85
C ALA A 64 9.43 9.51 -24.24
N ALA A 65 9.22 8.22 -24.47
CA ALA A 65 8.66 7.70 -25.72
C ALA A 65 7.20 8.16 -25.93
N TRP A 66 6.40 8.24 -24.85
CA TRP A 66 5.05 8.78 -24.89
C TRP A 66 5.05 10.26 -25.28
N THR A 67 5.88 11.09 -24.65
CA THR A 67 6.00 12.52 -24.96
C THR A 67 6.50 12.76 -26.38
N ASN A 68 7.37 11.90 -26.90
CA ASN A 68 7.90 11.97 -28.26
C ASN A 68 6.99 11.30 -29.31
N GLY A 69 5.81 10.80 -28.93
CA GLY A 69 4.85 10.16 -29.84
C GLY A 69 5.34 8.85 -30.48
N THR A 70 6.44 8.26 -29.95
CA THR A 70 7.03 7.01 -30.45
C THR A 70 6.59 5.79 -29.63
N TYR A 71 5.72 6.00 -28.62
CA TYR A 71 5.18 4.92 -27.82
C TYR A 71 4.27 4.00 -28.65
N THR A 72 4.70 2.75 -28.84
CA THR A 72 3.93 1.73 -29.57
C THR A 72 3.36 0.66 -28.64
N SER A 73 4.15 0.21 -27.66
CA SER A 73 3.78 -0.80 -26.69
C SER A 73 4.62 -0.69 -25.42
N ILE A 74 4.15 -1.29 -24.32
CA ILE A 74 4.88 -1.30 -23.05
C ILE A 74 5.98 -2.37 -23.01
N ASP A 75 5.89 -3.36 -23.91
CA ASP A 75 6.79 -4.51 -24.00
C ASP A 75 8.22 -4.10 -24.35
N GLU A 76 8.40 -3.04 -25.15
CA GLU A 76 9.71 -2.48 -25.50
C GLU A 76 10.46 -1.92 -24.28
N PHE A 77 9.72 -1.51 -23.25
CA PHE A 77 10.26 -0.96 -22.01
C PHE A 77 10.25 -1.97 -20.85
N ALA A 78 9.78 -3.20 -21.08
CA ALA A 78 9.66 -4.21 -20.05
C ALA A 78 11.05 -4.71 -19.60
N ASN A 79 11.20 -4.85 -18.29
CA ASN A 79 12.38 -5.50 -17.71
C ASN A 79 12.40 -6.96 -18.17
N SER A 80 13.45 -7.36 -18.88
CA SER A 80 13.59 -8.71 -19.44
C SER A 80 14.87 -9.40 -18.97
N GLY A 81 14.86 -10.74 -19.01
CA GLY A 81 15.97 -11.57 -18.58
C GLY A 81 16.21 -11.62 -17.06
N THR A 82 17.28 -12.30 -16.67
CA THR A 82 17.62 -12.56 -15.26
C THR A 82 17.89 -11.27 -14.48
N VAL A 83 18.53 -10.28 -15.11
CA VAL A 83 18.87 -9.00 -14.46
C VAL A 83 17.60 -8.21 -14.11
N GLY A 84 16.63 -8.14 -15.04
CA GLY A 84 15.35 -7.46 -14.80
C GLY A 84 14.54 -8.11 -13.67
N ALA A 85 14.47 -9.44 -13.65
CA ALA A 85 13.78 -10.18 -12.60
C ALA A 85 14.42 -9.96 -11.23
N VAL A 86 15.75 -10.06 -11.13
CA VAL A 86 16.47 -9.84 -9.86
C VAL A 86 16.31 -8.40 -9.38
N SER A 87 16.38 -7.42 -10.28
CA SER A 87 16.18 -6.00 -9.93
C SER A 87 14.78 -5.76 -9.35
N ALA A 88 13.74 -6.35 -9.96
CA ALA A 88 12.37 -6.22 -9.46
C ALA A 88 12.22 -6.84 -8.07
N VAL A 89 12.75 -8.05 -7.86
CA VAL A 89 12.70 -8.74 -6.56
C VAL A 89 13.42 -7.92 -5.47
N LEU A 90 14.62 -7.41 -5.76
CA LEU A 90 15.37 -6.58 -4.82
C LEU A 90 14.65 -5.27 -4.52
N ALA A 91 14.04 -4.63 -5.51
CA ALA A 91 13.25 -3.42 -5.31
C ALA A 91 12.05 -3.67 -4.38
N THR A 92 11.32 -4.77 -4.59
CA THR A 92 10.23 -5.19 -3.69
C THR A 92 10.75 -5.46 -2.28
N PHE A 93 11.87 -6.17 -2.16
CA PHE A 93 12.46 -6.49 -0.86
C PHE A 93 12.88 -5.25 -0.07
N VAL A 94 13.40 -4.22 -0.74
CA VAL A 94 13.82 -2.96 -0.09
C VAL A 94 12.63 -2.15 0.43
N ILE A 95 11.49 -2.17 -0.27
CA ILE A 95 10.30 -1.40 0.10
C ILE A 95 9.40 -2.16 1.08
N ALA A 96 9.41 -3.50 1.05
CA ALA A 96 8.56 -4.34 1.88
C ALA A 96 8.60 -4.01 3.38
N PRO A 97 9.76 -3.72 4.02
CA PRO A 97 9.80 -3.36 5.43
C PRO A 97 8.93 -2.17 5.81
N TRP A 98 8.78 -1.17 4.92
CA TRP A 98 7.94 0.00 5.19
C TRP A 98 6.47 -0.37 5.43
N ALA A 99 5.97 -1.41 4.77
CA ALA A 99 4.60 -1.88 4.97
C ALA A 99 4.36 -2.50 6.35
N TYR A 100 5.43 -2.86 7.08
CA TYR A 100 5.37 -3.40 8.44
C TYR A 100 5.73 -2.37 9.52
N VAL A 101 6.04 -1.13 9.12
CA VAL A 101 6.27 -0.04 10.08
C VAL A 101 4.96 0.22 10.84
N GLY A 102 5.01 0.15 12.17
CA GLY A 102 3.86 0.29 13.06
C GLY A 102 3.37 -1.03 13.69
N PHE A 103 3.89 -2.19 13.28
CA PHE A 103 3.56 -3.47 13.95
C PHE A 103 4.06 -3.54 15.40
N ASP A 104 5.12 -2.80 15.71
CA ASP A 104 5.68 -2.63 17.05
C ASP A 104 4.73 -1.90 18.01
N THR A 105 3.86 -1.02 17.48
CA THR A 105 2.86 -0.31 18.28
C THR A 105 1.76 -1.23 18.81
N ILE A 106 1.58 -2.44 18.26
CA ILE A 106 0.55 -3.39 18.68
C ILE A 106 0.93 -4.06 20.01
N PRO A 107 2.10 -4.73 20.16
CA PRO A 107 2.55 -5.21 21.47
C PRO A 107 2.68 -4.09 22.49
N GLN A 108 3.21 -2.93 22.10
CA GLN A 108 3.38 -1.79 22.99
C GLN A 108 2.05 -1.26 23.53
N ALA A 109 1.04 -1.10 22.68
CA ALA A 109 -0.30 -0.74 23.13
C ALA A 109 -0.91 -1.85 24.03
N ALA A 110 -0.70 -3.12 23.69
CA ALA A 110 -1.22 -4.24 24.49
C ALA A 110 -0.58 -4.32 25.89
N GLU A 111 0.67 -3.91 26.04
CA GLU A 111 1.36 -3.81 27.34
C GLU A 111 0.87 -2.63 28.18
N GLU A 112 0.59 -1.48 27.56
CA GLU A 112 0.12 -0.28 28.27
C GLU A 112 -1.37 -0.34 28.66
N PHE A 113 -2.20 -1.07 27.89
CA PHE A 113 -3.60 -1.24 28.23
C PHE A 113 -3.80 -2.35 29.27
N LYS A 114 -4.19 -1.96 30.50
CA LYS A 114 -4.74 -2.91 31.48
C LYS A 114 -6.11 -3.41 31.02
N PHE A 115 -6.13 -4.55 30.33
CA PHE A 115 -7.39 -5.24 30.04
C PHE A 115 -7.99 -5.80 31.33
N SER A 116 -9.24 -5.43 31.63
CA SER A 116 -9.97 -6.04 32.74
C SER A 116 -10.29 -7.50 32.40
N TYR A 117 -9.83 -8.44 33.22
CA TYR A 117 -10.03 -9.88 33.06
C TYR A 117 -11.52 -10.32 32.99
N LYS A 118 -12.48 -9.42 33.26
CA LYS A 118 -13.92 -9.70 33.31
C LYS A 118 -14.65 -9.68 31.95
N LYS A 119 -13.98 -9.43 30.83
CA LYS A 119 -14.60 -9.41 29.48
C LYS A 119 -14.09 -10.49 28.51
N VAL A 120 -13.45 -11.53 29.02
CA VAL A 120 -13.00 -12.69 28.22
C VAL A 120 -13.46 -14.02 28.82
N SER A 121 -14.58 -14.01 29.56
CA SER A 121 -15.33 -15.22 29.90
C SER A 121 -16.73 -15.13 29.31
#